data_AF-A0ABD6E936-F1
#
_entry.id   AF-A0ABD6E936-F1
#
_cell.length_a   1.000
_cell.length_b   1.000
_cell.length_c   1.000
_cell.angle_alpha   90.00
_cell.angle_beta   90.00
_cell.angle_gamma   90.00
#
_symmetry.space_group_name_H-M   'P 1'
#
loop_
_entity.id
_entity.type
_entity.pdbx_description
1 polymer ?
#
loop_
_entity_poly.entity_id
_entity_poly.type
_entity_poly.pdbx_seq_one_letter_code
_entity_poly.pdbx_strand_id
1 'polypeptide(L)'
;MYTRIFTELVLLTIVECDHWEPLNVALVTPKDIPRLPAKVTEEMRGVILEMRSLISVQIFDSDPMISKTVIKQCTKLWKPNVDLYLDRFDEMESSHSVDLSEGFDTARNGVNFVLFVQVNYTRCDSDNGLLASAAPCSLSENIRPLSGRLNICPHEDRWRAFKAVHDLFRHELLHALGFGLILPESSSIKSRKFQWNYSDRKQKIKSEYMDFSKVALNFARRHFACSGLRGIEAEDADKTHLSEYIFGNELMTPILSNEKNYFTFISASILEETKVGTRQWYKTNRMLILAETKSYWYGRKWGCEFVEKSCTEYISSRTNQSTFPFCNENDLLQLSLYPSNPKMVCFLTNTGQLLKFDFHCNAQYYLRARTSPTGLKAITLSEQFPSLYASKLAKMYGSDYIHRFCPFIQEVIRDRIVNIPESAIVVRC
;
A
#
# COMPACT_ATOMS: atom_id res chain seq x y z
N MET A 1 26.15 6.50 71.23
CA MET A 1 26.91 5.59 70.36
C MET A 1 25.93 4.62 69.70
N TYR A 2 25.25 5.05 68.63
CA TYR A 2 24.50 4.18 67.71
C TYR A 2 24.23 5.02 66.46
N THR A 3 25.08 4.87 65.45
CA THR A 3 24.91 5.54 64.15
C THR A 3 24.58 4.44 63.14
N ARG A 4 23.31 4.35 62.73
CA ARG A 4 22.88 3.52 61.61
C ARG A 4 23.25 4.25 60.31
N ILE A 5 24.18 3.70 59.56
CA ILE A 5 24.48 4.13 58.19
C ILE A 5 23.52 3.35 57.29
N PHE A 6 22.56 4.05 56.69
CA PHE A 6 21.79 3.53 55.56
C PHE A 6 22.67 3.65 54.31
N THR A 7 23.08 2.51 53.74
CA THR A 7 23.57 2.44 52.37
C THR A 7 22.37 2.35 51.45
N GLU A 8 22.00 3.47 50.81
CA GLU A 8 21.12 3.44 49.64
C GLU A 8 21.89 2.85 48.45
N LEU A 9 21.42 1.70 47.98
CA LEU A 9 21.86 1.10 46.73
C LEU A 9 21.09 1.80 45.60
N VAL A 10 21.73 2.76 44.93
CA VAL A 10 21.18 3.36 43.70
C VAL A 10 21.23 2.29 42.60
N LEU A 11 20.09 1.66 42.30
CA LEU A 11 19.92 0.90 41.07
C LEU A 11 20.00 1.90 39.90
N LEU A 12 21.16 1.99 39.27
CA LEU A 12 21.29 2.56 37.93
C LEU A 12 20.51 1.65 36.97
N THR A 13 19.29 2.05 36.65
CA THR A 13 18.60 1.53 35.47
C THR A 13 19.45 1.93 34.27
N ILE A 14 20.12 0.96 33.64
CA ILE A 14 20.76 1.15 32.34
C ILE A 14 19.65 1.60 31.40
N VAL A 15 19.71 2.86 30.97
CA VAL A 15 18.87 3.34 29.87
C VAL A 15 19.42 2.66 28.63
N GLU A 16 18.80 1.56 28.21
CA GLU A 16 19.00 1.00 26.86
C GLU A 16 18.71 2.15 25.88
N CYS A 17 19.77 2.67 25.27
CA CYS A 17 19.64 3.70 24.26
C CYS A 17 19.19 3.02 22.97
N ASP A 18 18.13 3.53 22.33
CA ASP A 18 17.68 2.98 21.06
C ASP A 18 18.78 3.16 19.99
N HIS A 19 19.37 2.06 19.54
CA HIS A 19 20.32 2.04 18.43
C HIS A 19 19.59 1.85 17.11
N TRP A 20 19.70 2.82 16.20
CA TRP A 20 19.03 2.84 14.91
C TRP A 20 20.04 2.82 13.77
N GLU A 21 19.83 1.92 12.81
CA GLU A 21 20.65 1.82 11.60
C GLU A 21 19.80 1.92 10.34
N PRO A 22 20.33 2.44 9.21
CA PRO A 22 19.66 2.36 7.92
C PRO A 22 19.30 0.92 7.55
N LEU A 23 18.17 0.70 6.88
CA LEU A 23 17.78 -0.61 6.37
C LEU A 23 18.78 -1.08 5.31
N ASN A 24 19.62 -2.07 5.65
CA ASN A 24 20.62 -2.66 4.78
C ASN A 24 20.14 -4.05 4.35
N VAL A 25 19.66 -4.15 3.10
CA VAL A 25 19.09 -5.38 2.55
C VAL A 25 20.12 -6.10 1.69
N ALA A 26 20.28 -7.40 1.90
CA ALA A 26 20.91 -8.30 0.93
C ALA A 26 19.87 -9.18 0.25
N LEU A 27 20.15 -9.59 -1.00
CA LEU A 27 19.42 -10.66 -1.67
C LEU A 27 20.21 -11.95 -1.56
N VAL A 28 19.51 -13.06 -1.28
CA VAL A 28 20.06 -14.40 -1.47
C VAL A 28 19.29 -15.10 -2.58
N THR A 29 20.03 -15.51 -3.60
CA THR A 29 19.47 -16.00 -4.86
C THR A 29 20.07 -17.36 -5.24
N PRO A 30 19.26 -18.37 -5.57
CA PRO A 30 19.75 -19.61 -6.17
C PRO A 30 20.31 -19.37 -7.57
N LYS A 31 21.42 -20.04 -7.91
CA LYS A 31 22.07 -19.95 -9.23
C LYS A 31 21.14 -20.25 -10.40
N ASP A 32 20.18 -21.15 -10.19
CA ASP A 32 19.27 -21.64 -11.21
C ASP A 32 17.96 -20.83 -11.29
N ILE A 33 17.88 -19.70 -10.58
CA ILE A 33 16.72 -18.82 -10.68
C ILE A 33 16.59 -18.31 -12.13
N PRO A 34 15.36 -18.24 -12.69
CA PRO A 34 15.14 -17.64 -14.00
C PRO A 34 15.73 -16.23 -14.05
N ARG A 35 16.45 -15.93 -15.13
CA ARG A 35 16.99 -14.59 -15.36
C ARG A 35 15.83 -13.63 -15.59
N LEU A 36 15.77 -12.60 -14.75
CA LEU A 36 14.85 -11.49 -14.93
C LEU A 36 15.38 -10.54 -16.01
N PRO A 37 14.50 -9.78 -16.68
CA PRO A 37 14.93 -8.69 -17.54
C PRO A 37 15.87 -7.74 -16.78
N ALA A 38 16.94 -7.26 -17.42
CA ALA A 38 17.95 -6.41 -16.76
C ALA A 38 17.34 -5.20 -16.06
N LYS A 39 16.32 -4.58 -16.67
CA LYS A 39 15.56 -3.48 -16.07
C LYS A 39 14.95 -3.87 -14.71
N VAL A 40 14.39 -5.06 -14.57
CA VAL A 40 13.77 -5.50 -13.30
C VAL A 40 14.83 -5.58 -12.20
N THR A 41 16.00 -6.16 -12.50
CA THR A 41 17.13 -6.25 -11.55
C THR A 41 17.68 -4.87 -11.18
N GLU A 42 17.76 -3.95 -12.14
CA GLU A 42 18.19 -2.56 -11.91
C GLU A 42 17.22 -1.81 -10.98
N GLU A 43 15.91 -1.93 -11.22
CA GLU A 43 14.88 -1.33 -10.37
C GLU A 43 14.91 -1.93 -8.95
N MET A 44 15.10 -3.25 -8.81
CA MET A 44 15.28 -3.89 -7.49
C MET A 44 16.46 -3.28 -6.72
N ARG A 45 17.62 -3.11 -7.39
CA ARG A 45 18.80 -2.45 -6.82
C ARG A 45 18.48 -1.01 -6.42
N GLY A 46 17.80 -0.26 -7.29
CA GLY A 46 17.35 1.11 -7.03
C GLY A 46 16.47 1.21 -5.78
N VAL A 47 15.50 0.31 -5.64
CA VAL A 47 14.62 0.24 -4.47
C VAL A 47 15.39 -0.04 -3.19
N ILE A 48 16.32 -0.99 -3.18
CA ILE A 48 17.11 -1.30 -1.97
C ILE A 48 17.89 -0.07 -1.51
N LEU A 49 18.49 0.66 -2.43
CA LEU A 49 19.23 1.89 -2.13
C LEU A 49 18.31 3.04 -1.65
N GLU A 50 17.16 3.23 -2.30
CA GLU A 50 16.19 4.24 -1.88
C GLU A 50 15.62 3.91 -0.49
N MET A 51 15.20 2.67 -0.27
CA MET A 51 14.54 2.24 0.98
C MET A 51 15.52 2.27 2.17
N ARG A 52 16.83 2.08 1.93
CA ARG A 52 17.89 2.34 2.92
C ARG A 52 17.90 3.79 3.42
N SER A 53 17.61 4.77 2.54
CA SER A 53 17.55 6.19 2.91
C SER A 53 16.23 6.58 3.58
N LEU A 54 15.16 5.81 3.33
CA LEU A 54 13.81 6.05 3.82
C LEU A 54 13.53 5.37 5.16
N ILE A 55 14.13 4.22 5.44
CA ILE A 55 13.80 3.39 6.59
C ILE A 55 15.06 3.10 7.41
N SER A 56 14.96 3.32 8.70
CA SER A 56 15.90 2.85 9.71
C SER A 56 15.25 1.73 10.54
N VAL A 57 16.04 0.75 10.93
CA VAL A 57 15.64 -0.36 11.78
C VAL A 57 16.26 -0.21 13.15
N GLN A 58 15.51 -0.60 14.18
CA GLN A 58 16.06 -0.74 15.52
C GLN A 58 16.91 -2.02 15.58
N ILE A 59 18.13 -1.89 16.10
CA ILE A 59 19.02 -3.00 16.35
C ILE A 59 18.82 -3.44 17.80
N PHE A 60 18.63 -4.75 17.99
CA PHE A 60 18.48 -5.36 19.29
C PHE A 60 19.71 -6.21 19.59
N ASP A 61 20.16 -6.24 20.84
CA ASP A 61 21.29 -7.07 21.29
C ASP A 61 21.00 -8.59 21.21
N SER A 62 19.76 -8.97 20.93
CA SER A 62 19.39 -10.35 20.60
C SER A 62 20.06 -10.75 19.28
N ASP A 63 20.78 -11.88 19.31
CA ASP A 63 21.63 -12.44 18.24
C ASP A 63 21.16 -12.10 16.81
N PRO A 64 21.99 -11.44 15.96
CA PRO A 64 21.67 -11.10 14.56
C PRO A 64 21.55 -12.31 13.61
N MET A 65 21.50 -13.52 14.17
CA MET A 65 21.47 -14.80 13.47
C MET A 65 20.06 -15.15 12.97
N ILE A 66 19.90 -15.29 11.65
CA ILE A 66 18.76 -15.98 11.06
C ILE A 66 18.97 -17.48 11.25
N SER A 67 18.12 -18.11 12.05
CA SER A 67 18.24 -19.55 12.35
C SER A 67 18.00 -20.42 11.12
N LYS A 68 18.59 -21.62 11.10
CA LYS A 68 18.35 -22.65 10.08
C LYS A 68 16.86 -22.94 9.87
N THR A 69 16.06 -22.86 10.93
CA THR A 69 14.60 -23.09 10.88
C THR A 69 13.92 -21.99 10.09
N VAL A 70 14.25 -20.73 10.35
CA VAL A 70 13.70 -19.58 9.61
C VAL A 70 14.13 -19.61 8.14
N ILE A 71 15.40 -19.95 7.86
CA ILE A 71 15.88 -20.12 6.48
C ILE A 71 15.07 -21.20 5.77
N LYS A 72 14.93 -22.39 6.35
CA LYS A 72 14.12 -23.49 5.78
C LYS A 72 12.67 -23.10 5.54
N GLN A 73 12.08 -22.22 6.37
CA GLN A 73 10.73 -21.72 6.15
C GLN A 73 10.65 -20.83 4.90
N CYS A 74 11.70 -20.07 4.62
CA CYS A 74 11.76 -19.16 3.49
C CYS A 74 12.19 -19.80 2.17
N THR A 75 12.95 -20.91 2.24
CA THR A 75 13.55 -21.55 1.06
C THR A 75 12.88 -22.86 0.66
N LYS A 76 11.62 -23.09 1.09
CA LYS A 76 10.87 -24.34 0.82
C LYS A 76 10.75 -24.70 -0.67
N LEU A 77 10.82 -23.72 -1.56
CA LEU A 77 10.69 -23.92 -3.01
C LEU A 77 12.04 -24.12 -3.72
N TRP A 78 13.16 -23.97 -3.01
CA TRP A 78 14.47 -24.15 -3.59
C TRP A 78 14.79 -25.64 -3.79
N LYS A 79 15.56 -25.93 -4.85
CA LYS A 79 16.10 -27.27 -5.05
C LYS A 79 17.18 -27.56 -3.99
N PRO A 80 17.32 -28.82 -3.56
CA PRO A 80 18.44 -29.20 -2.72
C PRO A 80 19.77 -29.03 -3.46
N ASN A 81 20.83 -28.70 -2.72
CA ASN A 81 22.22 -28.60 -3.22
C ASN A 81 22.43 -27.62 -4.38
N VAL A 82 21.68 -26.51 -4.39
CA VAL A 82 21.89 -25.42 -5.35
C VAL A 82 22.93 -24.44 -4.81
N ASP A 83 23.83 -23.97 -5.67
CA ASP A 83 24.75 -22.87 -5.36
C ASP A 83 23.92 -21.61 -5.03
N LEU A 84 24.24 -20.95 -3.93
CA LEU A 84 23.58 -19.73 -3.49
C LEU A 84 24.52 -18.54 -3.60
N TYR A 85 23.98 -17.40 -4.01
CA TYR A 85 24.69 -16.14 -4.12
C TYR A 85 24.07 -15.10 -3.22
N LEU A 86 24.92 -14.33 -2.54
CA LEU A 86 24.58 -13.17 -1.74
C LEU A 86 24.95 -11.91 -2.54
N ASP A 87 23.94 -11.10 -2.85
CA ASP A 87 24.12 -9.81 -3.51
C ASP A 87 23.92 -8.67 -2.51
N ARG A 88 24.93 -7.82 -2.42
CA ARG A 88 24.93 -6.58 -1.64
C ARG A 88 25.04 -5.38 -2.58
N PHE A 89 24.35 -4.29 -2.25
CA PHE A 89 24.22 -3.13 -3.14
C PHE A 89 24.99 -1.90 -2.66
N ASP A 90 25.68 -2.00 -1.53
CA ASP A 90 26.52 -0.96 -0.95
C ASP A 90 27.96 -0.95 -1.50
N GLU A 91 28.40 -2.05 -2.09
CA GLU A 91 29.71 -2.19 -2.74
C GLU A 91 29.56 -2.45 -4.25
N MET A 92 30.66 -2.23 -4.99
CA MET A 92 30.77 -2.44 -6.43
C MET A 92 30.54 -3.93 -6.75
N GLU A 93 29.31 -4.26 -7.18
CA GLU A 93 28.83 -5.57 -7.69
C GLU A 93 29.63 -6.80 -7.25
N SER A 94 29.62 -7.10 -5.95
CA SER A 94 30.31 -8.26 -5.41
C SER A 94 29.30 -9.32 -4.99
N SER A 95 28.89 -10.14 -5.97
CA SER A 95 28.08 -11.34 -5.76
C SER A 95 28.99 -12.45 -5.24
N HIS A 96 28.70 -12.98 -4.05
CA HIS A 96 29.53 -14.00 -3.40
C HIS A 96 28.76 -15.27 -3.12
N SER A 97 29.43 -16.42 -3.22
CA SER A 97 28.83 -17.67 -2.76
C SER A 97 28.57 -17.62 -1.26
N VAL A 98 27.40 -18.10 -0.83
CA VAL A 98 26.99 -18.14 0.58
C VAL A 98 26.54 -19.54 0.98
N ASP A 99 26.94 -19.97 2.17
CA ASP A 99 26.42 -21.18 2.81
C ASP A 99 25.44 -20.80 3.92
N LEU A 100 24.25 -21.41 3.87
CA LEU A 100 23.16 -21.20 4.83
C LEU A 100 22.93 -22.43 5.73
N SER A 101 23.78 -23.46 5.63
CA SER A 101 23.66 -24.72 6.37
C SER A 101 23.70 -24.52 7.89
N GLU A 102 24.43 -23.52 8.36
CA GLU A 102 24.60 -23.20 9.79
C GLU A 102 23.73 -22.03 10.29
N GLY A 103 22.93 -21.40 9.42
CA GLY A 103 22.25 -20.13 9.71
C GLY A 103 22.90 -18.98 8.93
N PHE A 104 22.47 -17.74 9.20
CA PHE A 104 23.03 -16.55 8.57
C PHE A 104 23.17 -15.39 9.56
N ASP A 105 24.40 -14.98 9.83
CA ASP A 105 24.72 -13.83 10.68
C ASP A 105 24.60 -12.53 9.86
N THR A 106 23.55 -11.76 10.13
CA THR A 106 23.30 -10.53 9.39
C THR A 106 24.35 -9.45 9.67
N ALA A 107 24.76 -9.29 10.93
CA ALA A 107 25.72 -8.27 11.35
C ALA A 107 27.11 -8.51 10.75
N ARG A 108 27.59 -9.76 10.75
CA ARG A 108 28.88 -10.13 10.13
C ARG A 108 28.91 -9.85 8.63
N ASN A 109 27.75 -9.87 7.98
CA ASN A 109 27.60 -9.57 6.56
C ASN A 109 27.27 -8.10 6.27
N GLY A 110 27.27 -7.23 7.29
CA GLY A 110 27.00 -5.80 7.12
C GLY A 110 25.56 -5.49 6.71
N VAL A 111 24.62 -6.39 6.99
CA VAL A 111 23.20 -6.24 6.65
C VAL A 111 22.33 -6.41 7.89
N ASN A 112 21.09 -5.95 7.82
CA ASN A 112 20.12 -6.10 8.92
C ASN A 112 18.75 -6.62 8.45
N PHE A 113 18.68 -6.98 7.16
CA PHE A 113 17.55 -7.67 6.55
C PHE A 113 17.99 -8.50 5.34
N VAL A 114 17.43 -9.70 5.16
CA VAL A 114 17.74 -10.59 4.02
C VAL A 114 16.49 -10.96 3.25
N LEU A 115 16.50 -10.78 1.93
CA LEU A 115 15.45 -11.27 1.05
C LEU A 115 15.89 -12.55 0.35
N PHE A 116 15.19 -13.65 0.62
CA PHE A 116 15.36 -14.92 -0.08
C PHE A 116 14.51 -14.92 -1.36
N VAL A 117 15.17 -14.84 -2.51
CA VAL A 117 14.50 -14.78 -3.80
C VAL A 117 14.12 -16.18 -4.26
N GLN A 118 12.88 -16.34 -4.73
CA GLN A 118 12.36 -17.63 -5.19
C GLN A 118 11.30 -17.47 -6.29
N VAL A 119 10.94 -18.60 -6.89
CA VAL A 119 9.86 -18.68 -7.89
C VAL A 119 8.86 -19.75 -7.50
N ASN A 120 7.60 -19.37 -7.39
CA ASN A 120 6.45 -20.23 -7.19
C ASN A 120 5.65 -20.30 -8.49
N TYR A 121 6.04 -21.20 -9.40
CA TYR A 121 5.40 -21.38 -10.69
C TYR A 121 3.89 -21.60 -10.57
N THR A 122 3.45 -22.49 -9.67
CA THR A 122 2.03 -22.76 -9.46
C THR A 122 1.25 -21.49 -9.11
N ARG A 123 1.79 -20.64 -8.23
CA ARG A 123 1.14 -19.37 -7.88
C ARG A 123 1.14 -18.39 -9.06
N CYS A 124 2.27 -18.25 -9.75
CA CYS A 124 2.41 -17.36 -10.91
C CYS A 124 1.51 -17.74 -12.09
N ASP A 125 1.30 -19.04 -12.30
CA ASP A 125 0.40 -19.57 -13.33
C ASP A 125 -1.08 -19.45 -12.92
N SER A 126 -1.38 -19.51 -11.61
CA SER A 126 -2.75 -19.39 -11.09
C SER A 126 -3.28 -17.94 -11.06
N ASP A 127 -2.37 -16.97 -10.97
CA ASP A 127 -2.71 -15.55 -10.93
C ASP A 127 -2.00 -14.81 -12.08
N ASN A 128 -2.78 -14.54 -13.13
CA ASN A 128 -2.30 -13.88 -14.34
C ASN A 128 -1.83 -12.43 -14.12
N GLY A 129 -2.22 -11.79 -13.01
CA GLY A 129 -1.79 -10.44 -12.65
C GLY A 129 -0.55 -10.40 -11.76
N LEU A 130 -0.16 -11.53 -11.15
CA LEU A 130 0.94 -11.58 -10.20
C LEU A 130 2.29 -11.42 -10.91
N LEU A 131 3.06 -10.43 -10.47
CA LEU A 131 4.44 -10.17 -10.88
C LEU A 131 5.43 -10.57 -9.78
N ALA A 132 5.18 -10.10 -8.56
CA ALA A 132 5.94 -10.43 -7.39
C ALA A 132 5.01 -10.56 -6.18
N SER A 133 5.51 -11.20 -5.11
CA SER A 133 4.89 -11.14 -3.78
C SER A 133 5.95 -11.37 -2.72
N ALA A 134 5.83 -10.74 -1.57
CA ALA A 134 6.76 -10.93 -0.48
C ALA A 134 6.08 -11.01 0.88
N ALA A 135 6.79 -11.58 1.84
CA ALA A 135 6.32 -11.75 3.21
C ALA A 135 7.50 -12.08 4.14
N PRO A 136 7.39 -11.81 5.46
CA PRO A 136 8.37 -12.26 6.43
C PRO A 136 8.52 -13.78 6.40
N CYS A 137 9.75 -14.27 6.64
CA CYS A 137 10.01 -15.70 6.76
C CYS A 137 9.35 -16.30 8.00
N SER A 138 9.40 -15.55 9.10
CA SER A 138 8.83 -15.90 10.39
C SER A 138 7.97 -14.75 10.88
N LEU A 139 6.83 -15.10 11.47
CA LEU A 139 5.89 -14.17 12.13
C LEU A 139 5.86 -14.38 13.65
N SER A 140 6.66 -15.33 14.17
CA SER A 140 6.42 -15.97 15.47
C SER A 140 7.45 -15.66 16.55
N GLU A 141 8.18 -14.57 16.41
CA GLU A 141 9.14 -14.13 17.42
C GLU A 141 8.77 -12.69 17.79
N ASN A 142 8.83 -12.32 19.08
CA ASN A 142 8.62 -10.94 19.54
C ASN A 142 9.76 -9.99 19.10
N ILE A 143 10.34 -10.29 17.93
CA ILE A 143 11.54 -9.76 17.35
C ILE A 143 11.18 -9.32 15.94
N ARG A 144 11.74 -8.19 15.53
CA ARG A 144 11.63 -7.69 14.16
C ARG A 144 12.03 -8.79 13.17
N PRO A 145 11.27 -9.00 12.07
CA PRO A 145 11.71 -9.88 11.00
C PRO A 145 13.10 -9.49 10.49
N LEU A 146 14.04 -10.44 10.54
CA LEU A 146 15.38 -10.31 9.97
C LEU A 146 15.44 -10.76 8.50
N SER A 147 14.38 -11.39 8.01
CA SER A 147 14.32 -11.86 6.64
C SER A 147 12.92 -12.00 6.09
N GLY A 148 12.80 -11.85 4.78
CA GLY A 148 11.58 -12.11 4.01
C GLY A 148 11.84 -13.02 2.81
N ARG A 149 10.78 -13.64 2.31
CA ARG A 149 10.79 -14.28 0.99
C ARG A 149 10.31 -13.28 -0.04
N LEU A 150 10.99 -13.22 -1.18
CA LEU A 150 10.54 -12.50 -2.36
C LEU A 150 10.27 -13.51 -3.47
N ASN A 151 8.99 -13.72 -3.78
CA ASN A 151 8.58 -14.53 -4.91
C ASN A 151 8.51 -13.66 -6.17
N ILE A 152 9.16 -14.09 -7.25
CA ILE A 152 9.16 -13.38 -8.53
C ILE A 152 8.60 -14.31 -9.61
N CYS A 153 7.66 -13.81 -10.40
CA CYS A 153 7.05 -14.58 -11.47
C CYS A 153 7.86 -14.47 -12.77
N PRO A 154 8.18 -15.59 -13.44
CA PRO A 154 9.12 -15.62 -14.55
C PRO A 154 8.47 -15.33 -15.92
N HIS A 155 7.37 -14.58 -15.94
CA HIS A 155 6.63 -14.25 -17.17
C HIS A 155 7.08 -12.90 -17.72
N GLU A 156 8.02 -12.93 -18.67
CA GLU A 156 8.66 -11.73 -19.21
C GLU A 156 7.68 -10.74 -19.86
N ASP A 157 6.65 -11.23 -20.52
CA ASP A 157 5.59 -10.43 -21.14
C ASP A 157 4.86 -9.55 -20.12
N ARG A 158 4.58 -10.08 -18.92
CA ARG A 158 3.95 -9.33 -17.83
C ARG A 158 4.87 -8.20 -17.36
N TRP A 159 6.16 -8.46 -17.18
CA TRP A 159 7.15 -7.45 -16.80
C TRP A 159 7.31 -6.35 -17.85
N ARG A 160 7.25 -6.69 -19.14
CA ARG A 160 7.32 -5.69 -20.22
C ARG A 160 6.06 -4.81 -20.28
N ALA A 161 4.90 -5.33 -19.90
CA ALA A 161 3.64 -4.60 -19.89
C ALA A 161 3.50 -3.67 -18.66
N PHE A 162 4.17 -4.00 -17.56
CA PHE A 162 4.09 -3.25 -16.31
C PHE A 162 5.20 -2.20 -16.20
N LYS A 163 4.82 -0.95 -15.91
CA LYS A 163 5.75 0.19 -15.95
C LYS A 163 6.34 0.57 -14.59
N ALA A 164 5.56 0.46 -13.51
CA ALA A 164 5.95 0.89 -12.17
C ALA A 164 6.68 -0.20 -11.38
N VAL A 165 7.65 -0.86 -12.02
CA VAL A 165 8.44 -1.96 -11.42
C VAL A 165 9.11 -1.52 -10.11
N HIS A 166 9.57 -0.28 -10.06
CA HIS A 166 10.14 0.33 -8.86
C HIS A 166 9.17 0.33 -7.67
N ASP A 167 7.95 0.85 -7.86
CA ASP A 167 6.95 0.90 -6.78
C ASP A 167 6.46 -0.50 -6.39
N LEU A 168 6.44 -1.46 -7.32
CA LEU A 168 6.17 -2.87 -6.98
C LEU A 168 7.18 -3.40 -5.98
N PHE A 169 8.48 -3.22 -6.20
CA PHE A 169 9.47 -3.72 -5.23
C PHE A 169 9.46 -2.94 -3.93
N ARG A 170 9.11 -1.65 -3.92
CA ARG A 170 8.89 -0.90 -2.66
C ARG A 170 7.73 -1.51 -1.88
N HIS A 171 6.61 -1.79 -2.54
CA HIS A 171 5.42 -2.44 -1.99
C HIS A 171 5.77 -3.81 -1.40
N GLU A 172 6.44 -4.65 -2.17
CA GLU A 172 6.82 -5.99 -1.71
C GLU A 172 7.85 -5.96 -0.57
N LEU A 173 8.80 -5.02 -0.59
CA LEU A 173 9.74 -4.87 0.53
C LEU A 173 8.98 -4.49 1.82
N LEU A 174 7.97 -3.61 1.75
CA LEU A 174 7.16 -3.27 2.91
C LEU A 174 6.40 -4.49 3.47
N HIS A 175 5.86 -5.35 2.61
CA HIS A 175 5.30 -6.63 3.05
C HIS A 175 6.36 -7.54 3.68
N ALA A 176 7.56 -7.64 3.10
CA ALA A 176 8.65 -8.43 3.68
C ALA A 176 9.04 -7.94 5.09
N LEU A 177 8.95 -6.64 5.34
CA LEU A 177 9.15 -6.02 6.66
C LEU A 177 7.95 -6.21 7.61
N GLY A 178 6.86 -6.80 7.14
CA GLY A 178 5.72 -7.19 7.97
C GLY A 178 4.49 -6.28 7.86
N PHE A 179 4.50 -5.28 6.98
CA PHE A 179 3.32 -4.45 6.74
C PHE A 179 2.09 -5.32 6.40
N GLY A 180 1.02 -5.17 7.16
CA GLY A 180 -0.23 -5.89 6.96
C GLY A 180 -0.18 -7.40 7.23
N LEU A 181 0.97 -7.92 7.70
CA LEU A 181 1.19 -9.36 7.93
C LEU A 181 1.54 -9.68 9.39
N ILE A 182 2.16 -8.73 10.09
CA ILE A 182 2.34 -8.79 11.54
C ILE A 182 1.02 -8.36 12.20
N LEU A 183 0.61 -9.08 13.24
CA LEU A 183 -0.63 -8.81 13.96
C LEU A 183 -0.32 -8.28 15.37
N PRO A 184 -1.07 -7.29 15.88
CA PRO A 184 -0.93 -6.87 17.26
C PRO A 184 -1.47 -7.96 18.21
N GLU A 185 -0.93 -8.02 19.43
CA GLU A 185 -1.44 -8.92 20.49
C GLU A 185 -2.93 -8.69 20.79
N SER A 186 -3.38 -7.43 20.66
CA SER A 186 -4.80 -7.09 20.68
C SER A 186 -5.08 -5.97 19.68
N SER A 187 -6.05 -6.21 18.79
CA SER A 187 -6.56 -5.16 17.92
C SER A 187 -7.68 -4.41 18.62
N SER A 188 -7.45 -3.13 18.94
CA SER A 188 -8.47 -2.26 19.53
C SER A 188 -9.41 -1.66 18.48
N ILE A 189 -9.08 -1.77 17.19
CA ILE A 189 -9.79 -1.08 16.11
C ILE A 189 -10.83 -2.01 15.52
N LYS A 190 -12.11 -1.71 15.79
CA LYS A 190 -13.24 -2.53 15.33
C LYS A 190 -13.65 -2.17 13.91
N SER A 191 -13.97 -3.19 13.12
CA SER A 191 -14.65 -3.05 11.83
C SER A 191 -15.88 -2.13 11.91
N ARG A 192 -16.22 -1.49 10.80
CA ARG A 192 -17.39 -0.62 10.68
C ARG A 192 -18.45 -1.26 9.80
N LYS A 193 -19.66 -1.45 10.35
CA LYS A 193 -20.86 -1.79 9.58
C LYS A 193 -21.66 -0.52 9.31
N PHE A 194 -22.02 -0.28 8.06
CA PHE A 194 -22.83 0.90 7.70
C PHE A 194 -23.69 0.65 6.46
N GLN A 195 -24.59 1.60 6.20
CA GLN A 195 -25.44 1.60 5.02
C GLN A 195 -24.73 2.30 3.87
N TRP A 196 -24.61 1.61 2.75
CA TRP A 196 -24.25 2.17 1.47
C TRP A 196 -25.53 2.57 0.74
N ASN A 197 -25.77 3.87 0.60
CA ASN A 197 -27.00 4.40 0.05
C ASN A 197 -26.89 4.64 -1.46
N TYR A 198 -27.99 4.37 -2.15
CA TYR A 198 -28.27 4.81 -3.52
C TYR A 198 -29.55 5.67 -3.48
N SER A 199 -30.00 6.15 -4.64
CA SER A 199 -31.21 7.00 -4.74
C SER A 199 -32.43 6.34 -4.08
N ASP A 200 -32.76 5.11 -4.46
CA ASP A 200 -33.94 4.38 -3.94
C ASP A 200 -33.60 3.06 -3.23
N ARG A 201 -32.30 2.75 -3.08
CA ARG A 201 -31.83 1.46 -2.58
C ARG A 201 -30.74 1.62 -1.53
N LYS A 202 -30.59 0.61 -0.67
CA LYS A 202 -29.57 0.59 0.37
C LYS A 202 -28.98 -0.79 0.52
N GLN A 203 -27.68 -0.87 0.73
CA GLN A 203 -26.97 -2.12 1.02
C GLN A 203 -26.24 -1.99 2.36
N LYS A 204 -26.19 -3.06 3.15
CA LYS A 204 -25.37 -3.10 4.38
C LYS A 204 -24.00 -3.64 4.00
N ILE A 205 -22.95 -2.90 4.33
CA ILE A 205 -21.56 -3.32 4.07
C ILE A 205 -20.73 -3.26 5.35
N LYS A 206 -19.61 -3.97 5.33
CA LYS A 206 -18.63 -4.02 6.42
C LYS A 206 -17.27 -3.59 5.88
N SER A 207 -16.70 -2.55 6.48
CA SER A 207 -15.32 -2.13 6.23
C SER A 207 -14.43 -2.59 7.37
N GLU A 208 -13.28 -3.12 7.01
CA GLU A 208 -12.24 -3.52 7.93
C GLU A 208 -11.21 -2.39 8.05
N TYR A 209 -10.49 -2.34 9.17
CA TYR A 209 -9.48 -1.32 9.39
C TYR A 209 -8.12 -1.97 9.61
N MET A 210 -7.10 -1.33 9.05
CA MET A 210 -5.70 -1.71 9.23
C MET A 210 -5.35 -1.71 10.72
N ASP A 211 -4.59 -2.73 11.12
CA ASP A 211 -3.90 -2.72 12.41
C ASP A 211 -2.73 -1.72 12.37
N PHE A 212 -2.15 -1.40 13.54
CA PHE A 212 -1.04 -0.44 13.66
C PHE A 212 -1.30 0.93 12.99
N SER A 213 -2.55 1.41 13.01
CA SER A 213 -2.97 2.56 12.22
C SER A 213 -3.29 3.83 13.03
N LYS A 214 -2.89 3.91 14.30
CA LYS A 214 -3.31 5.01 15.20
C LYS A 214 -2.70 6.35 14.77
N VAL A 215 -1.40 6.41 14.51
CA VAL A 215 -0.73 7.62 14.01
C VAL A 215 -1.15 7.89 12.56
N ALA A 216 -1.27 6.87 11.73
CA ALA A 216 -1.76 6.99 10.35
C ALA A 216 -3.14 7.66 10.29
N LEU A 217 -4.04 7.32 11.21
CA LEU A 217 -5.37 7.93 11.31
C LEU A 217 -5.30 9.45 11.52
N ASN A 218 -4.36 9.95 12.32
CA ASN A 218 -4.20 11.40 12.52
C ASN A 218 -3.72 12.11 11.25
N PHE A 219 -2.91 11.43 10.42
CA PHE A 219 -2.54 11.94 9.12
C PHE A 219 -3.74 11.91 8.15
N ALA A 220 -4.43 10.77 8.03
CA ALA A 220 -5.59 10.63 7.15
C ALA A 220 -6.71 11.64 7.46
N ARG A 221 -7.01 11.90 8.74
CA ARG A 221 -7.98 12.94 9.16
C ARG A 221 -7.67 14.32 8.57
N ARG A 222 -6.38 14.69 8.54
CA ARG A 222 -5.93 15.97 7.96
C ARG A 222 -5.93 15.91 6.44
N HIS A 223 -5.46 14.81 5.87
CA HIS A 223 -5.41 14.60 4.42
C HIS A 223 -6.79 14.71 3.78
N PHE A 224 -7.77 13.98 4.29
CA PHE A 224 -9.14 14.00 3.78
C PHE A 224 -9.96 15.21 4.25
N ALA A 225 -9.46 16.00 5.20
CA ALA A 225 -10.24 17.01 5.94
C ALA A 225 -11.48 16.42 6.63
N CYS A 226 -11.31 15.29 7.31
CA CYS A 226 -12.35 14.60 8.07
C CYS A 226 -11.88 14.25 9.47
N SER A 227 -12.16 15.10 10.47
CA SER A 227 -11.75 14.88 11.86
C SER A 227 -12.43 13.65 12.50
N GLY A 228 -13.64 13.30 12.06
CA GLY A 228 -14.43 12.17 12.56
C GLY A 228 -14.01 10.80 12.06
N LEU A 229 -13.00 10.71 11.17
CA LEU A 229 -12.56 9.45 10.59
C LEU A 229 -12.18 8.44 11.69
N ARG A 230 -12.67 7.20 11.56
CA ARG A 230 -12.63 6.19 12.62
C ARG A 230 -11.45 5.22 12.54
N GLY A 231 -10.88 5.05 11.35
CA GLY A 231 -9.79 4.11 11.09
C GLY A 231 -9.25 4.26 9.67
N ILE A 232 -8.16 3.57 9.38
CA ILE A 232 -7.59 3.46 8.04
C ILE A 232 -8.20 2.22 7.40
N GLU A 233 -9.02 2.40 6.36
CA GLU A 233 -9.77 1.32 5.74
C GLU A 233 -8.85 0.33 4.99
N ALA A 234 -8.98 -0.95 5.33
CA ALA A 234 -8.30 -2.03 4.63
C ALA A 234 -9.08 -2.42 3.37
N GLU A 235 -8.41 -3.07 2.42
CA GLU A 235 -9.07 -3.68 1.26
C GLU A 235 -10.13 -4.70 1.69
N ASP A 236 -9.75 -5.59 2.63
CA ASP A 236 -10.55 -6.71 3.07
C ASP A 236 -10.23 -7.13 4.53
N ALA A 237 -10.69 -8.33 4.92
CA ALA A 237 -10.53 -8.88 6.26
C ALA A 237 -9.13 -9.40 6.57
N ASP A 238 -8.29 -9.62 5.56
CA ASP A 238 -6.90 -10.04 5.75
C ASP A 238 -6.03 -8.83 6.13
N LYS A 239 -6.49 -7.61 5.83
CA LYS A 239 -5.85 -6.34 6.22
C LYS A 239 -4.41 -6.20 5.76
N THR A 240 -4.08 -6.81 4.63
CA THR A 240 -2.76 -6.75 4.02
C THR A 240 -2.54 -5.41 3.31
N HIS A 241 -3.58 -4.90 2.63
CA HIS A 241 -3.52 -3.67 1.85
C HIS A 241 -4.50 -2.60 2.35
N LEU A 242 -4.19 -1.36 2.00
CA LEU A 242 -5.09 -0.22 2.06
C LEU A 242 -6.22 -0.36 1.03
N SER A 243 -7.40 0.19 1.34
CA SER A 243 -8.52 0.23 0.40
C SER A 243 -8.20 1.09 -0.82
N GLU A 244 -8.10 0.49 -2.01
CA GLU A 244 -7.92 1.20 -3.29
C GLU A 244 -8.98 2.30 -3.51
N TYR A 245 -10.25 2.05 -3.13
CA TYR A 245 -11.31 3.06 -3.23
C TYR A 245 -11.04 4.32 -2.40
N ILE A 246 -10.41 4.19 -1.24
CA ILE A 246 -10.18 5.31 -0.31
C ILE A 246 -8.82 5.97 -0.55
N PHE A 247 -7.82 5.17 -0.90
CA PHE A 247 -6.42 5.60 -0.95
C PHE A 247 -5.83 5.64 -2.37
N GLY A 248 -6.51 5.11 -3.39
CA GLY A 248 -6.08 5.18 -4.79
C GLY A 248 -4.61 4.77 -4.95
N ASN A 249 -3.81 5.62 -5.56
CA ASN A 249 -2.38 5.39 -5.80
C ASN A 249 -1.46 5.61 -4.58
N GLU A 250 -1.88 5.20 -3.39
CA GLU A 250 -0.97 5.01 -2.24
C GLU A 250 -0.14 3.74 -2.47
N LEU A 251 1.09 3.68 -1.97
CA LEU A 251 1.99 2.53 -2.21
C LEU A 251 1.44 1.19 -1.74
N MET A 252 0.68 1.14 -0.65
CA MET A 252 0.22 -0.11 -0.04
C MET A 252 -1.25 -0.44 -0.36
N THR A 253 -1.79 0.08 -1.46
CA THR A 253 -3.05 -0.44 -2.03
C THR A 253 -2.78 -1.68 -2.90
N PRO A 254 -3.79 -2.52 -3.18
CA PRO A 254 -3.60 -3.76 -3.96
C PRO A 254 -3.30 -3.54 -5.44
N ILE A 255 -3.51 -2.32 -5.95
CA ILE A 255 -3.27 -2.00 -7.36
C ILE A 255 -2.20 -0.93 -7.45
N LEU A 256 -1.13 -1.29 -8.14
CA LEU A 256 -0.09 -0.33 -8.47
C LEU A 256 -0.42 0.34 -9.81
N SER A 257 -0.42 1.66 -9.77
CA SER A 257 -0.49 2.55 -10.91
C SER A 257 0.62 2.23 -11.90
N ASN A 258 0.32 2.31 -13.20
CA ASN A 258 1.36 2.26 -14.24
C ASN A 258 2.22 3.53 -14.31
N GLU A 259 1.86 4.57 -13.55
CA GLU A 259 2.61 5.83 -13.48
C GLU A 259 3.40 5.90 -12.17
N LYS A 260 2.73 6.07 -11.03
CA LYS A 260 3.39 6.18 -9.73
C LYS A 260 2.43 5.92 -8.57
N ASN A 261 2.89 5.15 -7.58
CA ASN A 261 2.31 5.09 -6.25
C ASN A 261 3.18 5.88 -5.25
N TYR A 262 2.55 6.38 -4.20
CA TYR A 262 3.22 7.25 -3.24
C TYR A 262 3.38 6.54 -1.89
N PHE A 263 4.62 6.46 -1.38
CA PHE A 263 4.86 6.03 -0.02
C PHE A 263 4.56 7.20 0.95
N THR A 264 3.33 7.24 1.46
CA THR A 264 2.87 8.38 2.25
C THR A 264 3.07 8.19 3.74
N PHE A 265 2.82 9.25 4.52
CA PHE A 265 2.69 9.14 5.98
C PHE A 265 1.64 8.14 6.46
N ILE A 266 0.68 7.72 5.64
CA ILE A 266 -0.27 6.67 6.01
C ILE A 266 0.49 5.36 6.20
N SER A 267 1.12 4.87 5.13
CA SER A 267 1.84 3.59 5.15
C SER A 267 3.12 3.65 5.99
N ALA A 268 3.85 4.76 5.94
CA ALA A 268 5.04 4.95 6.77
C ALA A 268 4.71 4.87 8.27
N SER A 269 3.61 5.49 8.71
CA SER A 269 3.21 5.43 10.13
C SER A 269 2.71 4.04 10.54
N ILE A 270 2.07 3.30 9.63
CA ILE A 270 1.68 1.90 9.90
C ILE A 270 2.90 1.03 10.08
N LEU A 271 3.91 1.18 9.21
CA LEU A 271 5.19 0.49 9.34
C LEU A 271 5.87 0.84 10.68
N GLU A 272 5.94 2.11 11.04
CA GLU A 272 6.55 2.55 12.31
C GLU A 272 5.82 1.99 13.55
N GLU A 273 4.50 1.83 13.49
CA GLU A 273 3.71 1.24 14.57
C GLU A 273 3.78 -0.30 14.59
N THR A 274 4.17 -0.94 13.48
CA THR A 274 4.24 -2.40 13.35
C THR A 274 5.29 -2.98 14.29
N LYS A 275 4.83 -3.82 15.22
CA LYS A 275 5.67 -4.51 16.19
C LYS A 275 4.92 -5.64 16.88
N VAL A 276 5.67 -6.53 17.51
CA VAL A 276 5.17 -7.43 18.56
C VAL A 276 5.85 -7.02 19.87
N GLY A 277 5.06 -6.90 20.94
CA GLY A 277 5.52 -6.34 22.21
C GLY A 277 5.63 -4.82 22.22
N THR A 278 6.56 -4.28 23.00
CA THR A 278 6.62 -2.84 23.32
C THR A 278 7.58 -2.04 22.45
N ARG A 279 8.65 -2.67 21.95
CA ARG A 279 9.75 -2.00 21.23
C ARG A 279 9.37 -1.70 19.77
N GLN A 280 9.76 -0.52 19.29
CA GLN A 280 9.54 -0.11 17.91
C GLN A 280 10.52 -0.86 16.99
N TRP A 281 10.13 -1.19 15.76
CA TRP A 281 11.04 -1.89 14.85
C TRP A 281 11.59 -1.00 13.75
N TYR A 282 10.77 -0.05 13.30
CA TYR A 282 11.04 0.77 12.13
C TYR A 282 10.85 2.24 12.46
N LYS A 283 11.70 3.07 11.85
CA LYS A 283 11.59 4.52 11.88
C LYS A 283 11.84 5.04 10.47
N THR A 284 10.98 5.90 9.97
CA THR A 284 11.10 6.45 8.62
C THR A 284 11.73 7.83 8.61
N ASN A 285 12.40 8.17 7.51
CA ASN A 285 12.92 9.49 7.27
C ASN A 285 11.77 10.46 6.96
N ARG A 286 11.30 11.13 8.02
CA ARG A 286 10.15 12.06 7.97
C ARG A 286 10.25 13.09 6.84
N MET A 287 11.44 13.60 6.53
CA MET A 287 11.60 14.64 5.51
C MET A 287 11.35 14.10 4.11
N LEU A 288 11.89 12.91 3.80
CA LEU A 288 11.71 12.26 2.50
C LEU A 288 10.27 11.78 2.33
N ILE A 289 9.67 11.16 3.36
CA ILE A 289 8.26 10.76 3.35
C ILE A 289 7.34 11.96 3.18
N LEU A 290 7.63 13.10 3.81
CA LEU A 290 6.86 14.32 3.63
C LEU A 290 6.93 14.83 2.19
N ALA A 291 8.12 14.82 1.57
CA ALA A 291 8.29 15.27 0.19
C ALA A 291 7.43 14.45 -0.79
N GLU A 292 7.40 13.13 -0.63
CA GLU A 292 6.57 12.25 -1.45
C GLU A 292 5.08 12.42 -1.13
N THR A 293 4.72 12.50 0.15
CA THR A 293 3.33 12.72 0.61
C THR A 293 2.71 13.99 0.06
N LYS A 294 3.49 15.07 -0.12
CA LYS A 294 3.01 16.32 -0.73
C LYS A 294 2.59 16.18 -2.18
N SER A 295 3.13 15.17 -2.88
CA SER A 295 2.78 14.86 -4.27
C SER A 295 1.54 13.95 -4.36
N TYR A 296 1.18 13.27 -3.27
CA TYR A 296 0.01 12.40 -3.19
C TYR A 296 -1.30 13.20 -3.15
N TRP A 297 -2.01 13.26 -4.27
CA TRP A 297 -3.16 14.12 -4.51
C TRP A 297 -4.52 13.48 -4.19
N TYR A 298 -4.61 12.14 -4.28
CA TYR A 298 -5.86 11.41 -4.18
C TYR A 298 -6.54 11.63 -2.83
N GLY A 299 -7.84 11.94 -2.80
CA GLY A 299 -8.56 12.14 -1.55
C GLY A 299 -8.30 13.46 -0.82
N ARG A 300 -7.34 14.28 -1.28
CA ARG A 300 -6.90 15.48 -0.54
C ARG A 300 -8.05 16.48 -0.38
N LYS A 301 -8.47 16.70 0.87
CA LYS A 301 -9.55 17.60 1.30
C LYS A 301 -10.91 17.28 0.67
N TRP A 302 -11.20 16.02 0.34
CA TRP A 302 -12.51 15.66 -0.24
C TRP A 302 -13.65 15.59 0.78
N GLY A 303 -13.34 15.63 2.07
CA GLY A 303 -14.32 15.69 3.17
C GLY A 303 -14.75 14.32 3.69
N CYS A 304 -15.55 14.32 4.76
CA CYS A 304 -16.02 13.10 5.40
C CYS A 304 -16.99 12.32 4.50
N GLU A 305 -17.76 12.99 3.66
CA GLU A 305 -18.72 12.38 2.75
C GLU A 305 -18.04 11.42 1.79
N PHE A 306 -16.84 11.74 1.31
CA PHE A 306 -16.08 10.85 0.42
C PHE A 306 -15.68 9.55 1.13
N VAL A 307 -15.09 9.69 2.33
CA VAL A 307 -14.46 8.58 3.05
C VAL A 307 -15.48 7.73 3.83
N GLU A 308 -16.57 8.35 4.29
CA GLU A 308 -17.51 7.72 5.21
C GLU A 308 -18.87 7.36 4.62
N LYS A 309 -19.19 7.81 3.40
CA LYS A 309 -20.50 7.60 2.76
C LYS A 309 -20.35 6.94 1.40
N SER A 310 -21.48 6.60 0.79
CA SER A 310 -21.50 6.11 -0.59
C SER A 310 -21.11 7.21 -1.57
N CYS A 311 -20.59 6.83 -2.74
CA CYS A 311 -20.34 7.79 -3.83
C CYS A 311 -21.63 8.49 -4.29
N THR A 312 -22.80 7.85 -4.20
CA THR A 312 -24.09 8.50 -4.51
C THR A 312 -24.39 9.62 -3.51
N GLU A 313 -24.22 9.37 -2.20
CA GLU A 313 -24.39 10.41 -1.18
C GLU A 313 -23.40 11.56 -1.37
N TYR A 314 -22.14 11.24 -1.67
CA TYR A 314 -21.13 12.25 -1.98
C TYR A 314 -21.54 13.12 -3.18
N ILE A 315 -21.95 12.50 -4.29
CA ILE A 315 -22.41 13.21 -5.49
C ILE A 315 -23.61 14.11 -5.16
N SER A 316 -24.61 13.57 -4.47
CA SER A 316 -25.83 14.30 -4.11
C SER A 316 -25.60 15.43 -3.11
N SER A 317 -24.57 15.33 -2.25
CA SER A 317 -24.22 16.39 -1.29
C SER A 317 -23.59 17.62 -1.95
N ARG A 318 -23.11 17.51 -3.20
CA ARG A 318 -22.30 18.52 -3.88
C ARG A 318 -23.09 19.40 -4.84
N THR A 319 -24.20 19.96 -4.37
CA THR A 319 -24.96 20.96 -5.12
C THR A 319 -24.08 22.18 -5.41
N ASN A 320 -23.92 22.53 -6.69
CA ASN A 320 -23.05 23.62 -7.16
C ASN A 320 -21.54 23.47 -6.87
N GLN A 321 -21.09 22.27 -6.49
CA GLN A 321 -19.67 21.94 -6.31
C GLN A 321 -19.23 20.88 -7.31
N SER A 322 -17.93 20.75 -7.53
CA SER A 322 -17.40 19.67 -8.38
C SER A 322 -17.62 18.31 -7.71
N THR A 323 -18.17 17.35 -8.45
CA THR A 323 -18.37 15.96 -8.00
C THR A 323 -17.14 15.09 -8.19
N PHE A 324 -16.00 15.66 -8.61
CA PHE A 324 -14.73 14.93 -8.73
C PHE A 324 -14.44 14.15 -7.44
N PRO A 325 -13.99 12.88 -7.54
CA PRO A 325 -13.58 12.17 -8.75
C PRO A 325 -14.71 11.43 -9.50
N PHE A 326 -15.97 11.66 -9.13
CA PHE A 326 -17.11 10.95 -9.71
C PHE A 326 -17.83 11.75 -10.79
N CYS A 327 -18.36 11.01 -11.76
CA CYS A 327 -19.35 11.45 -12.71
C CYS A 327 -20.74 11.40 -12.07
N ASN A 328 -21.45 12.52 -12.17
CA ASN A 328 -22.84 12.62 -11.76
C ASN A 328 -23.78 12.22 -12.90
N GLU A 329 -25.08 12.26 -12.62
CA GLU A 329 -26.14 11.91 -13.57
C GLU A 329 -26.07 12.72 -14.87
N ASN A 330 -25.79 14.02 -14.81
CA ASN A 330 -25.66 14.86 -16.00
C ASN A 330 -24.44 14.47 -16.84
N ASP A 331 -23.30 14.22 -16.21
CA ASP A 331 -22.09 13.77 -16.92
C ASP A 331 -22.35 12.45 -17.67
N LEU A 332 -23.09 11.53 -17.05
CA LEU A 332 -23.44 10.23 -17.64
C LEU A 332 -24.49 10.36 -18.75
N LEU A 333 -25.48 11.23 -18.60
CA LEU A 333 -26.43 11.55 -19.68
C LEU A 333 -25.69 12.13 -20.90
N GLN A 334 -24.75 13.04 -20.65
CA GLN A 334 -23.89 13.60 -21.69
C GLN A 334 -23.03 12.53 -22.36
N LEU A 335 -22.42 11.63 -21.59
CA LEU A 335 -21.68 10.48 -22.14
C LEU A 335 -22.57 9.58 -23.02
N SER A 336 -23.82 9.35 -22.62
CA SER A 336 -24.76 8.52 -23.40
C SER A 336 -25.13 9.16 -24.75
N LEU A 337 -25.16 10.49 -24.84
CA LEU A 337 -25.47 11.23 -26.06
C LEU A 337 -24.22 11.41 -26.93
N TYR A 338 -23.09 11.72 -26.29
CA TYR A 338 -21.82 12.05 -26.91
C TYR A 338 -20.68 11.28 -26.21
N PRO A 339 -20.31 10.08 -26.69
CA PRO A 339 -19.35 9.19 -26.02
C PRO A 339 -17.95 9.79 -25.80
N SER A 340 -17.58 10.85 -26.53
CA SER A 340 -16.31 11.56 -26.41
C SER A 340 -16.40 12.85 -25.60
N ASN A 341 -17.56 13.17 -25.01
CA ASN A 341 -17.72 14.41 -24.27
C ASN A 341 -16.97 14.34 -22.93
N PRO A 342 -15.99 15.24 -22.69
CA PRO A 342 -15.28 15.24 -21.43
C PRO A 342 -16.10 15.87 -20.31
N LYS A 343 -15.86 15.38 -19.09
CA LYS A 343 -16.17 16.05 -17.84
C LYS A 343 -15.05 17.04 -17.54
N MET A 344 -15.34 18.33 -17.59
CA MET A 344 -14.40 19.37 -17.20
C MET A 344 -14.26 19.42 -15.67
N VAL A 345 -13.03 19.46 -15.17
CA VAL A 345 -12.70 19.61 -13.75
C VAL A 345 -11.70 20.74 -13.58
N CYS A 346 -11.97 21.61 -12.62
CA CYS A 346 -11.16 22.77 -12.34
C CYS A 346 -10.46 22.64 -10.99
N PHE A 347 -9.19 23.02 -10.94
CA PHE A 347 -8.40 23.12 -9.73
C PHE A 347 -7.93 24.55 -9.52
N LEU A 348 -8.16 25.10 -8.34
CA LEU A 348 -7.64 26.41 -7.95
C LEU A 348 -6.37 26.22 -7.12
N THR A 349 -5.27 26.83 -7.55
CA THR A 349 -4.01 26.82 -6.80
C THR A 349 -3.96 27.96 -5.78
N ASN A 350 -3.03 27.91 -4.83
CA ASN A 350 -2.78 29.00 -3.88
C ASN A 350 -2.33 30.32 -4.54
N THR A 351 -1.84 30.29 -5.78
CA THR A 351 -1.50 31.50 -6.55
C THR A 351 -2.72 32.15 -7.21
N GLY A 352 -3.90 31.55 -7.09
CA GLY A 352 -5.12 31.97 -7.77
C GLY A 352 -5.24 31.45 -9.21
N GLN A 353 -4.25 30.70 -9.72
CA GLN A 353 -4.35 30.08 -11.03
C GLN A 353 -5.42 28.98 -11.05
N LEU A 354 -6.31 29.04 -12.05
CA LEU A 354 -7.32 28.03 -12.34
C LEU A 354 -6.80 27.07 -13.41
N LEU A 355 -6.53 25.82 -13.03
CA LEU A 355 -6.15 24.73 -13.93
C LEU A 355 -7.41 23.99 -14.37
N LYS A 356 -7.56 23.74 -15.67
CA LYS A 356 -8.72 23.02 -16.24
C LYS A 356 -8.24 21.73 -16.87
N PHE A 357 -8.94 20.64 -16.57
CA PHE A 357 -8.67 19.31 -17.10
C PHE A 357 -9.94 18.70 -17.66
N ASP A 358 -9.80 18.02 -18.78
CA ASP A 358 -10.85 17.24 -19.41
C ASP A 358 -10.66 15.78 -19.04
N PHE A 359 -11.66 15.20 -18.38
CA PHE A 359 -11.67 13.79 -17.96
C PHE A 359 -12.82 13.05 -18.60
N HIS A 360 -12.76 11.72 -18.62
CA HIS A 360 -13.82 10.89 -19.20
C HIS A 360 -14.54 10.12 -18.12
N CYS A 361 -15.86 9.99 -18.23
CA CYS A 361 -16.60 9.13 -17.32
C CYS A 361 -16.38 7.65 -17.63
N ASN A 362 -16.20 6.84 -16.60
CA ASN A 362 -16.12 5.40 -16.78
C ASN A 362 -17.52 4.78 -16.80
N ALA A 363 -17.72 3.89 -17.76
CA ALA A 363 -18.88 3.01 -17.84
C ALA A 363 -18.44 1.71 -18.50
N GLN A 364 -18.77 0.57 -17.90
CA GLN A 364 -18.36 -0.74 -18.42
C GLN A 364 -19.43 -1.81 -18.23
N TYR A 365 -19.38 -2.85 -19.07
CA TYR A 365 -20.23 -4.04 -18.93
C TYR A 365 -19.56 -5.14 -18.12
N TYR A 366 -18.24 -5.29 -18.29
CA TYR A 366 -17.46 -6.34 -17.67
C TYR A 366 -17.12 -5.97 -16.23
N LEU A 367 -17.30 -6.93 -15.33
CA LEU A 367 -16.92 -6.86 -13.93
C LEU A 367 -16.09 -8.11 -13.62
N ARG A 368 -14.96 -7.96 -12.94
CA ARG A 368 -14.19 -9.10 -12.44
C ARG A 368 -14.94 -9.84 -11.34
N ALA A 369 -15.67 -9.11 -10.50
CA ALA A 369 -16.55 -9.67 -9.48
C ALA A 369 -17.83 -8.84 -9.32
N ARG A 370 -18.94 -9.52 -8.99
CA ARG A 370 -20.24 -8.88 -8.72
C ARG A 370 -20.44 -8.46 -7.27
N THR A 371 -19.49 -8.76 -6.39
CA THR A 371 -19.51 -8.42 -4.97
C THR A 371 -18.11 -7.97 -4.56
N SER A 372 -18.01 -6.87 -3.83
CA SER A 372 -16.74 -6.39 -3.24
C SER A 372 -16.41 -7.10 -1.92
N PRO A 373 -15.16 -7.04 -1.44
CA PRO A 373 -14.78 -7.58 -0.13
C PRO A 373 -15.60 -7.03 1.04
N THR A 374 -16.12 -5.80 0.92
CA THR A 374 -17.00 -5.20 1.94
C THR A 374 -18.42 -5.81 1.99
N GLY A 375 -18.75 -6.67 1.03
CA GLY A 375 -20.08 -7.25 0.82
C GLY A 375 -20.99 -6.42 -0.10
N LEU A 376 -20.51 -5.28 -0.63
CA LEU A 376 -21.28 -4.48 -1.58
C LEU A 376 -21.53 -5.27 -2.87
N LYS A 377 -22.78 -5.39 -3.30
CA LYS A 377 -23.17 -6.01 -4.57
C LYS A 377 -23.24 -4.97 -5.68
N ALA A 378 -22.87 -5.37 -6.88
CA ALA A 378 -22.94 -4.54 -8.07
C ALA A 378 -24.38 -4.07 -8.35
N ILE A 379 -24.52 -2.82 -8.75
CA ILE A 379 -25.76 -2.25 -9.29
C ILE A 379 -25.46 -1.52 -10.60
N THR A 380 -26.40 -1.49 -11.53
CA THR A 380 -26.20 -0.79 -12.79
C THR A 380 -26.31 0.73 -12.62
N LEU A 381 -25.83 1.48 -13.62
CA LEU A 381 -25.93 2.94 -13.63
C LEU A 381 -27.38 3.42 -13.61
N SER A 382 -28.35 2.72 -14.23
CA SER A 382 -29.76 3.09 -14.11
C SER A 382 -30.38 2.78 -12.74
N GLU A 383 -29.83 1.80 -12.02
CA GLU A 383 -30.24 1.53 -10.63
C GLU A 383 -29.65 2.56 -9.66
N GLN A 384 -28.50 3.15 -10.01
CA GLN A 384 -27.89 4.25 -9.27
C GLN A 384 -28.56 5.59 -9.57
N PHE A 385 -28.79 5.87 -10.86
CA PHE A 385 -29.35 7.11 -11.40
C PHE A 385 -30.55 6.79 -12.30
N PRO A 386 -31.79 6.85 -11.77
CA PRO A 386 -32.99 6.43 -12.49
C PRO A 386 -33.23 7.11 -13.84
N SER A 387 -32.76 8.35 -14.05
CA SER A 387 -32.91 9.01 -15.38
C SER A 387 -32.17 8.29 -16.51
N LEU A 388 -31.16 7.49 -16.19
CA LEU A 388 -30.40 6.71 -17.17
C LEU A 388 -31.16 5.50 -17.68
N TYR A 389 -32.38 5.20 -17.20
CA TYR A 389 -33.17 4.03 -17.58
C TYR A 389 -33.36 3.88 -19.11
N ALA A 390 -33.59 4.99 -19.81
CA ALA A 390 -33.75 5.00 -21.27
C ALA A 390 -32.42 5.21 -22.05
N SER A 391 -31.29 5.33 -21.33
CA SER A 391 -29.99 5.60 -21.92
C SER A 391 -29.28 4.31 -22.37
N LYS A 392 -28.25 4.46 -23.23
CA LYS A 392 -27.39 3.33 -23.62
C LYS A 392 -26.56 2.78 -22.46
N LEU A 393 -26.42 3.57 -21.38
CA LEU A 393 -25.65 3.23 -20.19
C LEU A 393 -26.45 2.46 -19.14
N ALA A 394 -27.76 2.28 -19.34
CA ALA A 394 -28.67 1.75 -18.31
C ALA A 394 -28.17 0.44 -17.66
N LYS A 395 -27.66 -0.48 -18.49
CA LYS A 395 -27.18 -1.81 -18.06
C LYS A 395 -25.68 -1.88 -17.75
N MET A 396 -24.98 -0.75 -17.83
CA MET A 396 -23.55 -0.65 -17.55
C MET A 396 -23.32 -0.36 -16.06
N TYR A 397 -22.08 -0.50 -15.61
CA TYR A 397 -21.60 -0.22 -14.26
C TYR A 397 -20.61 0.93 -14.29
N GLY A 398 -20.56 1.73 -13.22
CA GLY A 398 -19.64 2.86 -13.11
C GLY A 398 -18.18 2.42 -13.03
N SER A 399 -17.89 1.30 -12.37
CA SER A 399 -16.55 0.74 -12.22
C SER A 399 -16.60 -0.72 -11.75
N ASP A 400 -15.45 -1.31 -11.46
CA ASP A 400 -15.35 -2.65 -10.87
C ASP A 400 -15.52 -2.61 -9.33
N TYR A 401 -15.53 -3.78 -8.69
CA TYR A 401 -15.74 -3.97 -7.25
C TYR A 401 -14.72 -3.24 -6.39
N ILE A 402 -13.47 -3.12 -6.86
CA ILE A 402 -12.37 -2.41 -6.19
C ILE A 402 -12.73 -0.95 -5.96
N HIS A 403 -13.39 -0.34 -6.94
CA HIS A 403 -13.87 1.04 -6.91
C HIS A 403 -15.35 1.12 -6.47
N ARG A 404 -15.87 0.07 -5.83
CA ARG A 404 -17.23 -0.03 -5.28
C ARG A 404 -18.34 0.25 -6.29
N PHE A 405 -18.10 -0.09 -7.56
CA PHE A 405 -19.01 0.14 -8.68
C PHE A 405 -19.38 1.61 -8.91
N CYS A 406 -18.65 2.56 -8.30
CA CYS A 406 -18.90 3.98 -8.41
C CYS A 406 -18.53 4.52 -9.78
N PRO A 407 -19.24 5.56 -10.27
CA PRO A 407 -18.98 6.17 -11.58
C PRO A 407 -17.75 7.08 -11.51
N PHE A 408 -16.56 6.55 -11.24
CA PHE A 408 -15.32 7.32 -11.29
C PHE A 408 -15.04 7.82 -12.72
N ILE A 409 -14.24 8.88 -12.81
CA ILE A 409 -13.56 9.20 -14.06
C ILE A 409 -12.57 8.08 -14.45
N GLN A 410 -12.39 7.87 -15.75
CA GLN A 410 -11.51 6.84 -16.31
C GLN A 410 -10.05 7.08 -15.93
N GLU A 411 -9.64 8.33 -15.78
CA GLU A 411 -8.27 8.71 -15.47
C GLU A 411 -7.88 8.34 -14.04
N VAL A 412 -8.84 8.23 -13.11
CA VAL A 412 -8.61 7.61 -11.80
C VAL A 412 -8.42 6.11 -11.95
N ILE A 413 -9.34 5.43 -12.64
CA ILE A 413 -9.31 3.96 -12.80
C ILE A 413 -8.07 3.48 -13.57
N ARG A 414 -7.52 4.34 -14.45
CA ARG A 414 -6.33 4.06 -15.25
C ARG A 414 -5.06 4.70 -14.70
N ASP A 415 -5.16 5.37 -13.55
CA ASP A 415 -4.08 6.09 -12.88
C ASP A 415 -3.30 7.08 -13.75
N ARG A 416 -4.01 7.84 -14.58
CA ARG A 416 -3.42 8.80 -15.54
C ARG A 416 -3.35 10.24 -15.01
N ILE A 417 -3.72 10.45 -13.75
CA ILE A 417 -3.67 11.77 -13.13
C ILE A 417 -2.34 11.93 -12.41
N VAL A 418 -1.48 12.75 -13.00
CA VAL A 418 -0.18 13.11 -12.44
C VAL A 418 -0.06 14.62 -12.25
N ASN A 419 0.77 15.04 -11.30
CA ASN A 419 1.19 16.43 -11.12
C ASN A 419 0.10 17.45 -10.74
N ILE A 420 -0.92 17.05 -9.98
CA ILE A 420 -1.80 18.03 -9.33
C ILE A 420 -1.00 18.78 -8.24
N PRO A 421 -0.88 20.12 -8.28
CA PRO A 421 -0.07 20.87 -7.33
C PRO A 421 -0.46 20.62 -5.86
N GLU A 422 0.50 20.69 -4.94
CA GLU A 422 0.26 20.49 -3.49
C GLU A 422 -0.92 21.37 -2.98
N SER A 423 -0.96 22.61 -3.42
CA SER A 423 -1.93 23.61 -3.02
C SER A 423 -3.27 23.55 -3.76
N ALA A 424 -3.38 22.74 -4.81
CA ALA A 424 -4.53 22.70 -5.68
C ALA A 424 -5.75 22.10 -4.96
N ILE A 425 -6.86 22.82 -4.98
CA ILE A 425 -8.16 22.35 -4.50
C ILE A 425 -9.15 22.26 -5.65
N VAL A 426 -9.96 21.21 -5.66
CA VAL A 426 -11.02 21.05 -6.66
C VAL A 426 -12.07 22.13 -6.44
N VAL A 427 -12.38 22.89 -7.49
CA VAL A 427 -13.42 23.92 -7.49
C VAL A 427 -14.40 23.69 -8.63
N ARG A 428 -15.49 24.44 -8.62
CA ARG A 428 -16.39 24.50 -9.77
C ARG A 428 -15.69 25.21 -10.93
N CYS A 429 -15.86 24.68 -12.13
CA CYS A 429 -15.71 25.45 -13.36
C CYS A 429 -16.93 26.37 -13.52
#